data_AF-A0A3B5LB29-F1
#
_entry.id   AF-A0A3B5LB29-F1
#
_cell.length_a   1.000
_cell.length_b   1.000
_cell.length_c   1.000
_cell.angle_alpha   90.00
_cell.angle_beta   90.00
_cell.angle_gamma   90.00
#
_symmetry.space_group_name_H-M   'P 1'
#
loop_
_entity.id
_entity.type
_entity.pdbx_description
1 polymer ?
#
loop_
_entity_poly.entity_id
_entity_poly.type
_entity_poly.pdbx_seq_one_letter_code
_entity_poly.pdbx_strand_id
1 'polypeptide(L)'
;NFLQDFKTVRKRRSSSILSELGLLCKKNKKNLVRTYPKDSALLGRDTVRALMYYALKVWSDIAPLNFHEVAGSNADIQIDFTKADHNDGYPFDGPGGTVAHAFFPGERFTAGDTHFDDDEPWTFRSPAVINTKPVIMPMMHVHFECFFFVLCWLINCLGLLNDLA
;
A
#
# COMPACT_ATOMS: atom_id res chain seq x y z
N ASN A 1 -6.80 30.71 -32.61
CA ASN A 1 -5.34 30.49 -32.64
C ASN A 1 -4.92 29.68 -31.44
N PHE A 2 -4.85 28.37 -31.63
CA PHE A 2 -4.51 27.31 -30.66
C PHE A 2 -3.22 27.58 -29.85
N LEU A 3 -2.34 28.44 -30.36
CA LEU A 3 -1.09 28.87 -29.70
C LEU A 3 -1.22 29.98 -28.65
N GLN A 4 -2.40 30.58 -28.48
CA GLN A 4 -2.67 31.54 -27.39
C GLN A 4 -3.27 30.87 -26.14
N ASP A 5 -3.87 29.68 -26.29
CA ASP A 5 -4.44 28.94 -25.15
C ASP A 5 -3.37 28.26 -24.29
N PHE A 6 -2.26 27.80 -24.89
CA PHE A 6 -1.14 27.21 -24.14
C PHE A 6 -0.37 28.20 -23.26
N LYS A 7 -0.46 29.50 -23.54
CA LYS A 7 0.22 30.53 -22.72
C LYS A 7 -0.63 31.01 -21.55
N THR A 8 -1.94 30.76 -21.58
CA THR A 8 -2.87 31.20 -20.53
C THR A 8 -3.08 30.13 -19.44
N VAL A 9 -2.80 28.86 -19.74
CA VAL A 9 -2.71 27.77 -18.73
C VAL A 9 -1.45 27.90 -17.86
N ARG A 10 -0.53 28.83 -18.18
CA ARG A 10 0.71 29.10 -17.43
C ARG A 10 0.55 30.05 -16.24
N LYS A 11 -0.66 30.22 -15.70
CA LYS A 11 -0.87 31.09 -14.53
C LYS A 11 -2.07 30.66 -13.70
N ARG A 12 -1.81 29.75 -12.75
CA ARG A 12 -2.62 29.26 -11.61
C ARG A 12 -2.77 27.74 -11.64
N ARG A 13 -1.71 27.01 -11.31
CA ARG A 13 -1.82 25.61 -10.88
C ARG A 13 -1.51 25.59 -9.38
N SER A 14 -2.50 25.17 -8.60
CA SER A 14 -2.43 25.03 -7.14
C SER A 14 -1.17 24.23 -6.77
N SER A 15 -0.43 24.67 -5.76
CA SER A 15 0.76 23.98 -5.26
C SER A 15 0.47 22.53 -4.85
N SER A 16 -0.75 22.24 -4.38
CA SER A 16 -1.17 20.91 -3.90
C SER A 16 -1.19 19.83 -4.99
N ILE A 17 -1.59 20.18 -6.22
CA ILE A 17 -1.66 19.21 -7.32
C ILE A 17 -0.25 18.81 -7.76
N LEU A 18 0.70 19.75 -7.74
CA LEU A 18 2.09 19.48 -8.12
C LEU A 18 2.81 18.61 -7.09
N SER A 19 2.51 18.76 -5.80
CA SER A 19 3.03 17.91 -4.73
C SER A 19 2.39 16.52 -4.73
N GLU A 20 1.08 16.43 -4.97
CA GLU A 20 0.37 15.15 -5.09
C GLU A 20 0.87 14.33 -6.29
N LEU A 21 1.06 14.95 -7.46
CA LEU A 21 1.70 14.31 -8.62
C LEU A 21 3.17 13.93 -8.35
N GLY A 22 3.90 14.75 -7.59
CA GLY A 22 5.28 14.46 -7.18
C GLY A 22 5.39 13.25 -6.26
N LEU A 23 4.47 13.11 -5.29
CA LEU A 23 4.34 11.94 -4.42
C LEU A 23 3.94 10.70 -5.20
N LEU A 24 3.01 10.85 -6.15
CA LEU A 24 2.52 9.78 -7.01
C LEU A 24 3.66 9.19 -7.85
N CYS A 25 4.42 10.01 -8.57
CA CYS A 25 5.42 9.57 -9.53
C CYS A 25 6.84 9.38 -8.93
N LYS A 26 6.97 9.39 -7.59
CA LYS A 26 8.23 9.06 -6.91
C LYS A 26 8.66 7.62 -7.24
N LYS A 27 9.82 7.41 -7.85
CA LYS A 27 10.30 6.05 -8.19
C LYS A 27 10.78 5.26 -6.98
N ASN A 28 11.47 5.92 -6.04
CA ASN A 28 12.01 5.28 -4.85
C ASN A 28 11.07 5.49 -3.67
N LYS A 29 10.36 4.45 -3.28
CA LYS A 29 9.38 4.43 -2.19
C LYS A 29 10.02 3.86 -0.94
N LYS A 30 9.79 4.50 0.20
CA LYS A 30 10.18 4.04 1.53
C LYS A 30 9.00 3.30 2.14
N ASN A 31 9.22 2.08 2.62
CA ASN A 31 8.19 1.32 3.32
C ASN A 31 8.59 1.07 4.78
N LEU A 32 7.62 0.91 5.67
CA LEU A 32 7.85 0.60 7.08
C LEU A 32 6.75 -0.31 7.60
N VAL A 33 7.13 -1.46 8.17
CA VAL A 33 6.23 -2.28 9.00
C VAL A 33 6.28 -1.72 10.42
N ARG A 34 5.21 -1.03 10.82
CA ARG A 34 5.12 -0.31 12.11
C ARG A 34 4.62 -1.22 13.22
N THR A 35 3.59 -1.99 12.94
CA THR A 35 3.00 -2.95 13.87
C THR A 35 3.03 -4.35 13.26
N TYR A 36 2.81 -5.36 14.08
CA TYR A 36 2.95 -6.77 13.72
C TYR A 36 1.76 -7.52 14.32
N PRO A 37 1.32 -8.62 13.68
CA PRO A 37 0.13 -9.31 14.13
C PRO A 37 0.36 -9.90 15.51
N LYS A 38 -0.44 -9.49 16.49
CA LYS A 38 -0.24 -9.84 17.90
C LYS A 38 -0.83 -11.21 18.22
N ASP A 39 -1.96 -11.53 17.59
CA ASP A 39 -2.68 -12.78 17.84
C ASP A 39 -2.17 -13.95 16.98
N SER A 40 -1.27 -13.65 16.04
CA SER A 40 -0.60 -14.63 15.19
C SER A 40 0.83 -14.93 15.67
N ALA A 41 0.95 -15.48 16.87
CA ALA A 41 2.24 -15.71 17.55
C ALA A 41 3.25 -16.56 16.76
N LEU A 42 2.80 -17.34 15.78
CA LEU A 42 3.66 -18.14 14.91
C LEU A 42 4.33 -17.32 13.80
N LEU A 43 3.85 -16.10 13.54
CA LEU A 43 4.38 -15.23 12.50
C LEU A 43 5.39 -14.24 13.09
N GLY A 44 6.66 -14.64 13.12
CA GLY A 44 7.74 -13.78 13.59
C GLY A 44 7.92 -12.51 12.77
N ARG A 45 8.42 -11.44 13.40
CA ARG A 45 8.63 -10.12 12.76
C ARG A 45 9.48 -10.22 11.48
N ASP A 46 10.55 -11.00 11.50
CA ASP A 46 11.43 -11.18 10.33
C ASP A 46 10.69 -11.85 9.16
N THR A 47 9.79 -12.79 9.47
CA THR A 47 8.92 -13.41 8.46
C THR A 47 7.97 -12.38 7.86
N VAL A 48 7.31 -11.56 8.69
CA VAL A 48 6.44 -10.47 8.20
C VAL A 48 7.21 -9.52 7.29
N ARG A 49 8.39 -9.04 7.73
CA ARG A 49 9.23 -8.14 6.94
C ARG A 49 9.66 -8.75 5.62
N ALA A 50 10.08 -10.02 5.64
CA ALA A 50 10.43 -10.75 4.42
C ALA A 50 9.23 -10.88 3.47
N LEU A 51 8.04 -11.17 3.99
CA LEU A 51 6.82 -11.25 3.18
C LEU A 51 6.45 -9.92 2.55
N MET A 52 6.53 -8.83 3.31
CA MET A 52 6.28 -7.48 2.79
C MET A 52 7.33 -7.10 1.74
N TYR A 53 8.59 -7.45 1.95
CA TYR A 53 9.64 -7.29 0.93
C TYR A 53 9.30 -8.02 -0.36
N TYR A 54 8.95 -9.30 -0.32
CA TYR A 54 8.62 -10.07 -1.52
C TYR A 54 7.34 -9.58 -2.20
N ALA A 55 6.32 -9.17 -1.42
CA ALA A 55 5.10 -8.59 -1.97
C ALA A 55 5.38 -7.30 -2.75
N LEU A 56 6.19 -6.39 -2.19
CA LEU A 56 6.62 -5.16 -2.87
C LEU A 56 7.57 -5.44 -4.04
N LYS A 57 8.41 -6.48 -3.93
CA LYS A 57 9.36 -6.87 -4.98
C LYS A 57 8.66 -7.22 -6.29
N VAL A 58 7.54 -7.96 -6.23
CA VAL A 58 6.72 -8.30 -7.41
C VAL A 58 6.36 -7.05 -8.22
N TRP A 59 6.02 -5.94 -7.54
CA TRP A 59 5.69 -4.67 -8.19
C TRP A 59 6.92 -3.97 -8.79
N SER A 60 8.04 -3.99 -8.08
CA SER A 60 9.30 -3.43 -8.62
C SER A 60 9.84 -4.19 -9.84
N ASP A 61 9.43 -5.45 -10.03
CA ASP A 61 9.84 -6.25 -11.18
C ASP A 61 9.08 -5.91 -12.46
N ILE A 62 7.86 -5.35 -12.35
CA ILE A 62 6.99 -5.03 -13.49
C ILE A 62 6.78 -3.53 -13.72
N ALA A 63 7.24 -2.68 -12.80
CA ALA A 63 7.14 -1.22 -12.89
C ALA A 63 8.45 -0.55 -12.45
N PRO A 64 8.75 0.68 -12.92
CA PRO A 64 9.98 1.39 -12.56
C PRO A 64 9.92 1.98 -11.14
N LEU A 65 9.57 1.14 -10.15
CA LEU A 65 9.53 1.46 -8.73
C LEU A 65 10.63 0.70 -8.00
N ASN A 66 11.19 1.31 -6.96
CA ASN A 66 12.05 0.65 -6.01
C ASN A 66 11.49 0.85 -4.60
N PHE A 67 11.49 -0.21 -3.80
CA PHE A 67 11.03 -0.17 -2.42
C PHE A 67 12.21 -0.38 -1.47
N HIS A 68 12.27 0.44 -0.43
CA HIS A 68 13.32 0.38 0.58
C HIS A 68 12.71 0.46 1.97
N GLU A 69 12.91 -0.60 2.76
CA GLU A 69 12.43 -0.61 4.13
C GLU A 69 13.24 0.36 4.99
N VAL A 70 12.57 1.16 5.81
CA VAL A 70 13.18 2.10 6.76
C VAL A 70 12.79 1.74 8.20
N ALA A 71 13.48 2.32 9.18
CA ALA A 71 13.25 2.08 10.61
C ALA A 71 12.61 3.27 11.35
N GLY A 72 12.16 4.32 10.64
CA GLY A 72 11.67 5.57 11.24
C GLY A 72 10.39 6.10 10.56
N SER A 73 9.78 7.12 11.16
CA SER A 73 8.41 7.60 10.86
C SER A 73 8.19 8.30 9.51
N ASN A 74 9.19 8.34 8.63
CA ASN A 74 9.09 9.00 7.33
C ASN A 74 9.12 7.96 6.19
N ALA A 75 8.06 7.16 6.11
CA ALA A 75 7.82 6.19 5.06
C ALA A 75 6.72 6.69 4.11
N ASP A 76 6.82 6.33 2.83
CA ASP A 76 5.76 6.60 1.83
C ASP A 76 4.63 5.56 1.91
N ILE A 77 4.90 4.41 2.53
CA ILE A 77 3.96 3.30 2.74
C ILE A 77 4.18 2.79 4.17
N GLN A 78 3.23 3.03 5.06
CA GLN A 78 3.22 2.40 6.37
C GLN A 78 2.33 1.16 6.35
N ILE A 79 2.81 0.10 6.97
CA ILE A 79 2.10 -1.17 7.10
C ILE A 79 1.80 -1.38 8.57
N ASP A 80 0.51 -1.45 8.90
CA ASP A 80 0.01 -1.63 10.25
C ASP A 80 -0.92 -2.85 10.35
N PHE A 81 -0.90 -3.50 11.51
CA PHE A 81 -1.83 -4.54 11.95
C PHE A 81 -2.69 -3.93 13.07
N THR A 82 -3.97 -3.73 12.78
CA THR A 82 -4.92 -3.02 13.65
C THR A 82 -6.22 -3.79 13.77
N LYS A 83 -7.07 -3.44 14.73
CA LYS A 83 -8.36 -4.10 14.99
C LYS A 83 -9.47 -3.08 15.04
N ALA A 84 -10.67 -3.49 14.65
CA ALA A 84 -11.89 -2.70 14.77
C ALA A 84 -11.67 -1.23 14.36
N ASP A 85 -12.14 -0.27 15.16
CA ASP A 85 -11.85 1.15 14.94
C ASP A 85 -10.36 1.46 15.24
N HIS A 86 -9.68 1.97 14.22
CA HIS A 86 -8.26 2.32 14.25
C HIS A 86 -7.99 3.72 13.69
N ASN A 87 -8.96 4.63 13.86
CA ASN A 87 -8.82 6.08 13.66
C ASN A 87 -8.56 6.55 12.21
N ASP A 88 -8.86 5.74 11.21
CA ASP A 88 -8.81 6.12 9.79
C ASP A 88 -10.20 6.26 9.13
N GLY A 89 -11.27 5.97 9.88
CA GLY A 89 -12.66 6.03 9.43
C GLY A 89 -13.16 4.75 8.75
N TYR A 90 -12.35 3.69 8.67
CA TYR A 90 -12.67 2.42 8.04
C TYR A 90 -12.46 1.27 9.04
N PRO A 91 -13.33 1.09 10.05
CA PRO A 91 -13.13 0.07 11.05
C PRO A 91 -13.19 -1.34 10.47
N PHE A 92 -12.36 -2.26 10.97
CA PHE A 92 -12.48 -3.68 10.67
C PHE A 92 -13.71 -4.30 11.37
N ASP A 93 -14.22 -5.37 10.78
CA ASP A 93 -15.46 -6.07 11.17
C ASP A 93 -15.20 -7.36 11.97
N GLY A 94 -13.93 -7.69 12.23
CA GLY A 94 -13.53 -8.84 13.03
C GLY A 94 -13.41 -10.13 12.20
N PRO A 95 -13.26 -11.29 12.87
CA PRO A 95 -12.80 -12.52 12.22
C PRO A 95 -13.68 -13.01 11.07
N GLY A 96 -13.06 -13.32 9.94
CA GLY A 96 -13.69 -13.83 8.73
C GLY A 96 -14.32 -12.75 7.83
N GLY A 97 -14.06 -11.47 8.12
CA GLY A 97 -14.57 -10.32 7.39
C GLY A 97 -13.54 -9.69 6.45
N THR A 98 -13.39 -8.38 6.56
CA THR A 98 -12.44 -7.56 5.80
C THR A 98 -11.04 -7.75 6.33
N VAL A 99 -10.22 -8.47 5.58
CA VAL A 99 -8.87 -8.86 6.03
C VAL A 99 -7.83 -7.74 5.94
N ALA A 100 -8.03 -6.73 5.09
CA ALA A 100 -7.10 -5.62 4.89
C ALA A 100 -7.72 -4.49 4.06
N HIS A 101 -7.18 -3.28 4.20
CA HIS A 101 -7.42 -2.16 3.28
C HIS A 101 -6.17 -1.32 3.03
N ALA A 102 -6.21 -0.48 2.01
CA ALA A 102 -5.11 0.43 1.67
C ALA A 102 -5.65 1.78 1.19
N PHE A 103 -4.83 2.82 1.33
CA PHE A 103 -5.16 4.18 0.92
C PHE A 103 -4.38 4.61 -0.32
N PHE A 104 -5.01 5.46 -1.14
CA PHE A 104 -4.32 6.09 -2.25
C PHE A 104 -3.18 7.00 -1.76
N PRO A 105 -2.06 7.07 -2.49
CA PRO A 105 -1.02 8.05 -2.24
C PRO A 105 -1.49 9.48 -2.47
N GLY A 106 -0.92 10.39 -1.71
CA GLY A 106 -1.35 11.78 -1.64
C GLY A 106 -0.80 12.45 -0.39
N GLU A 107 -1.41 13.56 0.02
CA GLU A 107 -0.90 14.38 1.13
C GLU A 107 -1.58 14.11 2.48
N ARG A 108 -2.61 13.26 2.48
CA ARG A 108 -3.33 12.90 3.71
C ARG A 108 -2.42 12.06 4.62
N PHE A 109 -2.68 12.11 5.92
CA PHE A 109 -1.88 11.39 6.91
C PHE A 109 -1.83 9.87 6.67
N THR A 110 -2.93 9.27 6.17
CA THR A 110 -3.00 7.83 5.86
C THR A 110 -2.61 7.50 4.42
N ALA A 111 -2.18 8.49 3.62
CA ALA A 111 -2.03 8.31 2.18
C ALA A 111 -0.89 7.34 1.85
N GLY A 112 -1.20 6.30 1.08
CA GLY A 112 -0.27 5.22 0.75
C GLY A 112 -0.12 4.15 1.82
N ASP A 113 -0.74 4.31 2.99
CA ASP A 113 -0.68 3.32 4.07
C ASP A 113 -1.58 2.11 3.76
N THR A 114 -1.24 0.96 4.36
CA THR A 114 -1.97 -0.31 4.24
C THR A 114 -2.15 -0.90 5.63
N HIS A 115 -3.39 -1.26 5.95
CA HIS A 115 -3.74 -1.85 7.24
C HIS A 115 -4.26 -3.28 7.04
N PHE A 116 -3.85 -4.17 7.94
CA PHE A 116 -4.26 -5.57 7.99
C PHE A 116 -5.07 -5.78 9.28
N ASP A 117 -6.16 -6.54 9.20
CA ASP A 117 -6.96 -6.84 10.38
C ASP A 117 -6.23 -7.84 11.28
N ASP A 118 -5.87 -7.42 12.49
CA ASP A 118 -5.18 -8.24 13.50
C ASP A 118 -6.14 -9.18 14.24
N ASP A 119 -7.45 -9.11 13.98
CA ASP A 119 -8.40 -10.16 14.39
C ASP A 119 -8.35 -11.40 13.48
N GLU A 120 -7.68 -11.32 12.33
CA GLU A 120 -7.49 -12.45 11.43
C GLU A 120 -6.32 -13.37 11.86
N PRO A 121 -6.49 -14.70 11.76
CA PRO A 121 -5.45 -15.66 12.12
C PRO A 121 -4.41 -15.78 10.99
N TRP A 122 -3.50 -14.80 10.91
CA TRP A 122 -2.43 -14.75 9.93
C TRP A 122 -1.43 -15.90 10.07
N THR A 123 -1.14 -16.59 8.97
CA THR A 123 -0.15 -17.67 8.95
C THR A 123 0.74 -17.64 7.72
N PHE A 124 1.95 -18.18 7.80
CA PHE A 124 2.82 -18.39 6.65
C PHE A 124 3.36 -19.82 6.67
N ARG A 125 3.03 -20.59 5.62
CA ARG A 125 3.48 -22.00 5.44
C ARG A 125 3.13 -22.96 6.59
N SER A 126 2.11 -22.68 7.41
CA SER A 126 1.63 -23.68 8.39
C SER A 126 0.73 -24.71 7.70
N PRO A 127 0.86 -26.01 8.00
CA PRO A 127 -0.23 -26.94 7.74
C PRO A 127 -1.47 -26.43 8.47
N ALA A 128 -2.60 -26.39 7.78
CA ALA A 128 -3.86 -25.88 8.31
C ALA A 128 -4.15 -26.52 9.67
N VAL A 129 -4.29 -25.71 10.72
CA VAL A 129 -4.80 -26.20 12.00
C VAL A 129 -6.25 -26.59 11.74
N ILE A 130 -6.56 -27.87 11.98
CA ILE A 130 -7.70 -28.60 11.42
C ILE A 130 -9.11 -28.08 11.81
N ASN A 131 -9.22 -26.96 12.54
CA ASN A 131 -10.48 -26.38 13.01
C ASN A 131 -10.58 -24.85 12.83
N THR A 132 -9.60 -24.18 12.24
CA THR A 132 -9.68 -22.78 11.84
C THR A 132 -9.45 -22.69 10.34
N LYS A 133 -10.09 -21.73 9.65
CA LYS A 133 -9.70 -21.37 8.28
C LYS A 133 -8.63 -20.27 8.42
N PRO A 134 -7.33 -20.61 8.51
CA PRO A 134 -6.33 -19.58 8.70
C PRO A 134 -6.26 -18.68 7.46
N VAL A 135 -6.09 -17.38 7.68
CA VAL A 135 -5.76 -16.46 6.60
C VAL A 135 -4.26 -16.62 6.35
N ILE A 136 -3.93 -17.36 5.30
CA ILE A 136 -2.53 -17.48 4.86
C ILE A 136 -2.14 -16.07 4.41
N MET A 137 -1.11 -15.49 5.04
CA MET A 137 -0.32 -14.37 4.51
C MET A 137 0.14 -14.78 3.13
N PRO A 138 -0.60 -14.39 2.10
CA PRO A 138 -0.50 -15.11 0.87
C PRO A 138 0.53 -14.32 0.10
N MET A 139 1.62 -14.98 -0.23
CA MET A 139 2.58 -14.41 -1.15
C MET A 139 1.97 -14.15 -2.55
N MET A 140 0.66 -14.43 -2.78
CA MET A 140 -0.05 -14.07 -4.02
C MET A 140 -1.59 -14.25 -4.04
N HIS A 141 -2.28 -14.35 -2.90
CA HIS A 141 -3.72 -14.73 -2.85
C HIS A 141 -4.46 -14.16 -1.62
N VAL A 142 -4.25 -12.88 -1.29
CA VAL A 142 -5.31 -12.12 -0.63
C VAL A 142 -6.09 -11.59 -1.81
N HIS A 143 -7.41 -11.70 -1.77
CA HIS A 143 -8.31 -11.21 -2.80
C HIS A 143 -7.71 -10.04 -3.56
N PHE A 144 -7.57 -10.25 -4.88
CA PHE A 144 -6.91 -9.42 -5.88
C PHE A 144 -7.00 -7.90 -5.62
N GLU A 145 -8.06 -7.43 -4.99
CA GLU A 145 -8.40 -6.03 -4.72
C GLU A 145 -7.37 -5.21 -3.92
N CYS A 146 -6.83 -5.67 -2.77
CA CYS A 146 -5.98 -4.79 -1.95
C CYS A 146 -4.68 -4.37 -2.65
N PHE A 147 -4.17 -5.21 -3.55
CA PHE A 147 -2.99 -4.92 -4.38
C PHE A 147 -3.32 -4.58 -5.84
N PHE A 148 -4.53 -4.88 -6.34
CA PHE A 148 -4.99 -4.38 -7.65
C PHE A 148 -5.09 -2.86 -7.70
N PHE A 149 -5.33 -2.20 -6.56
CA PHE A 149 -5.27 -0.74 -6.52
C PHE A 149 -3.87 -0.20 -6.82
N VAL A 150 -2.80 -0.96 -6.55
CA VAL A 150 -1.41 -0.61 -6.94
C VAL A 150 -1.23 -0.72 -8.47
N LEU A 151 -1.94 -1.62 -9.14
CA LEU A 151 -1.94 -1.77 -10.61
C LEU A 151 -2.62 -0.57 -11.31
N CYS A 152 -3.78 -0.11 -10.82
CA CYS A 152 -4.43 1.12 -11.31
C CYS A 152 -3.62 2.39 -10.95
N TRP A 153 -2.90 2.35 -9.84
CA TRP A 153 -2.06 3.44 -9.33
C TRP A 153 -0.78 3.67 -10.14
N LEU A 154 -0.16 2.61 -10.67
CA LEU A 154 1.06 2.70 -11.49
C LEU A 154 0.80 3.03 -12.96
N ILE A 155 -0.27 2.45 -13.53
CA ILE A 155 -0.65 2.67 -14.93
C ILE A 155 -1.05 4.13 -15.16
N ASN A 156 -1.73 4.78 -14.20
CA ASN A 156 -2.10 6.19 -14.33
C ASN A 156 -0.89 7.17 -14.26
N CYS A 157 0.15 6.94 -13.46
CA CYS A 157 1.36 7.80 -13.49
C CYS A 157 2.16 7.61 -14.79
N LEU A 158 2.22 6.39 -15.32
CA LEU A 158 2.93 6.11 -16.59
C LEU A 158 2.16 6.61 -17.82
N GLY A 159 0.83 6.52 -17.81
CA GLY A 159 -0.03 7.09 -18.84
C GLY A 159 0.09 8.62 -18.92
N LEU A 160 0.08 9.31 -17.78
CA LEU A 160 0.28 10.77 -17.70
C LEU A 160 1.66 11.22 -18.19
N LEU A 161 2.69 10.37 -18.12
CA LEU A 161 4.02 10.67 -18.65
C LEU A 161 4.10 10.52 -20.17
N ASN A 162 3.33 9.59 -20.76
CA ASN A 162 3.27 9.41 -22.21
C ASN A 162 2.46 10.52 -22.91
N ASP A 163 1.47 11.12 -22.22
CA ASP A 163 0.72 12.29 -22.73
C ASP A 163 1.46 13.63 -22.53
N LEU A 164 2.62 13.61 -21.85
CA LEU A 164 3.48 14.78 -21.61
C LEU A 164 4.83 14.72 -22.37
N ALA A 165 5.07 13.67 -23.16
CA ALA A 165 6.24 13.50 -24.03
C ALA A 165 5.86 13.74 -25.50
#